data_AF-A0AAD8CFN8-F1
#
_entry.id   AF-A0AAD8CFN8-F1
#
_cell.length_a   1.000
_cell.length_b   1.000
_cell.length_c   1.000
_cell.angle_alpha   90.00
_cell.angle_beta   90.00
_cell.angle_gamma   90.00
#
_symmetry.space_group_name_H-M   'P 1'
#
loop_
_entity.id
_entity.type
_entity.pdbx_description
1 polymer ?
#
loop_
_entity_poly.entity_id
_entity_poly.type
_entity_poly.pdbx_seq_one_letter_code
_entity_poly.pdbx_strand_id
1 'polypeptide(L)'
;MAVLKLPKKRGTFIEFRNGMLNISPIGRSCTFEERIEFSLIDKKEKIREKFVAALQEEFAGKGLCFTRGGLISFDIFPEGWDKRYCLDILETEGLDIIYFFGNETSPGGNDYEIFSDPRTVGYTVSSPEDTVRLCKELLGCSRGRSGGVFGAFTNTPTI
;
A
#
# COMPACT_ATOMS: atom_id res chain seq x y z
N MET A 1 -22.00 23.73 2.08
CA MET A 1 -20.80 23.93 2.92
C MET A 1 -20.16 22.58 3.20
N ALA A 2 -18.83 22.49 3.22
CA ALA A 2 -18.16 21.24 3.60
C ALA A 2 -18.32 20.97 5.11
N VAL A 3 -18.74 19.76 5.47
CA VAL A 3 -19.00 19.35 6.87
C VAL A 3 -17.69 19.21 7.67
N LEU A 4 -16.61 18.76 7.03
CA LEU A 4 -15.32 18.57 7.66
C LEU A 4 -14.58 19.91 7.85
N LYS A 5 -14.38 20.32 9.10
CA LYS A 5 -13.55 21.47 9.49
C LYS A 5 -12.17 20.98 9.88
N LEU A 6 -11.14 21.51 9.23
CA LEU A 6 -9.73 21.24 9.53
C LEU A 6 -9.03 22.58 9.81
N PRO A 7 -8.02 22.63 10.70
CA PRO A 7 -7.26 23.85 10.97
C PRO A 7 -6.60 24.42 9.71
N LYS A 8 -6.15 23.52 8.81
CA LYS A 8 -5.53 23.87 7.54
C LYS A 8 -6.09 22.99 6.43
N LYS A 9 -6.30 23.61 5.27
CA LYS A 9 -6.55 22.95 3.99
C LYS A 9 -5.63 23.57 2.94
N ARG A 10 -5.15 22.76 2.02
CA ARG A 10 -4.28 23.18 0.90
C ARG A 10 -5.01 22.88 -0.41
N GLY A 11 -4.35 22.25 -1.36
CA GLY A 11 -4.93 21.82 -2.64
C GLY A 11 -4.65 20.34 -2.91
N THR A 12 -5.16 19.84 -4.04
CA THR A 12 -5.05 18.43 -4.44
C THR A 12 -5.65 17.50 -3.38
N PHE A 13 -6.96 17.67 -3.13
CA PHE A 13 -7.73 16.83 -2.22
C PHE A 13 -8.07 15.46 -2.82
N ILE A 14 -8.19 15.42 -4.15
CA ILE A 14 -8.41 14.22 -4.95
C ILE A 14 -7.33 14.24 -6.03
N GLU A 15 -6.50 13.22 -6.06
CA GLU A 15 -5.49 13.01 -7.09
C GLU A 15 -5.87 11.79 -7.90
N PHE A 16 -6.09 11.97 -9.21
CA PHE A 16 -6.33 10.89 -10.15
C PHE A 16 -5.00 10.27 -10.54
N ARG A 17 -4.90 8.95 -10.36
CA ARG A 17 -3.75 8.15 -10.77
C ARG A 17 -4.24 7.04 -11.71
N ASN A 18 -3.32 6.34 -12.36
CA ASN A 18 -3.69 5.30 -13.31
C ASN A 18 -4.45 4.14 -12.64
N GLY A 19 -4.03 3.74 -11.44
CA GLY A 19 -4.61 2.61 -10.72
C GLY A 19 -5.65 2.96 -9.66
N MET A 20 -5.78 4.25 -9.30
CA MET A 20 -6.52 4.63 -8.11
C MET A 20 -6.82 6.13 -8.01
N LEU A 21 -7.67 6.47 -7.04
CA LEU A 21 -7.83 7.82 -6.53
C LEU A 21 -7.15 7.93 -5.18
N ASN A 22 -6.26 8.92 -5.01
CA ASN A 22 -5.74 9.27 -3.70
C ASN A 22 -6.55 10.44 -3.12
N ILE A 23 -7.14 10.23 -1.94
CA ILE A 23 -7.96 11.22 -1.25
C ILE A 23 -7.21 11.74 -0.02
N SER A 24 -6.99 13.05 0.05
CA SER A 24 -6.30 13.74 1.14
C SER A 24 -7.17 14.84 1.73
N PRO A 25 -7.70 14.71 2.96
CA PRO A 25 -8.57 15.72 3.56
C PRO A 25 -7.88 17.09 3.77
N ILE A 26 -6.59 17.09 4.13
CA ILE A 26 -5.77 18.31 4.21
C ILE A 26 -5.35 18.82 2.83
N GLY A 27 -5.25 17.95 1.83
CA GLY A 27 -4.74 18.23 0.49
C GLY A 27 -3.24 17.87 0.36
N ARG A 28 -2.82 17.28 -0.77
CA ARG A 28 -1.45 16.80 -0.97
C ARG A 28 -0.40 17.91 -1.08
N SER A 29 -0.80 19.14 -1.41
CA SER A 29 0.13 20.28 -1.50
C SER A 29 0.49 20.90 -0.14
N CYS A 30 0.34 20.16 0.96
CA CYS A 30 0.78 20.56 2.30
C CYS A 30 2.28 20.30 2.54
N THR A 31 2.87 21.09 3.43
CA THR A 31 4.27 20.92 3.86
C THR A 31 4.45 19.68 4.73
N PHE A 32 5.69 19.26 4.98
CA PHE A 32 5.94 18.10 5.81
C PHE A 32 5.49 18.30 7.27
N GLU A 33 5.67 19.49 7.82
CA GLU A 33 5.21 19.87 9.15
C GLU A 33 3.68 19.77 9.24
N GLU A 34 2.98 20.21 8.20
CA GLU A 34 1.52 20.13 8.09
C GLU A 34 1.03 18.68 7.96
N ARG A 35 1.82 17.81 7.31
CA ARG A 35 1.53 16.36 7.26
C ARG A 35 1.57 15.74 8.65
N ILE A 36 2.58 16.09 9.44
CA ILE A 36 2.72 15.61 10.83
C ILE A 36 1.56 16.15 11.68
N GLU A 37 1.29 17.45 11.60
CA GLU A 37 0.18 18.09 12.32
C GLU A 37 -1.15 17.41 12.00
N PHE A 38 -1.45 17.22 10.71
CA PHE A 38 -2.66 16.51 10.29
C PHE A 38 -2.68 15.08 10.80
N SER A 39 -1.57 14.35 10.74
CA SER A 39 -1.50 12.97 11.23
C SER A 39 -1.84 12.87 12.71
N LEU A 40 -1.39 13.84 13.53
CA LEU A 40 -1.72 13.89 14.96
C LEU A 40 -3.22 14.15 15.18
N ILE A 41 -3.80 15.09 14.42
CA ILE A 41 -5.24 15.39 14.49
C ILE A 41 -6.06 14.17 14.02
N ASP A 42 -5.68 13.56 12.90
CA ASP A 42 -6.34 12.39 12.33
C ASP A 42 -6.34 11.21 13.29
N LYS A 43 -5.23 10.97 14.01
CA LYS A 43 -5.17 9.94 15.06
C LYS A 43 -6.14 10.21 16.22
N LYS A 44 -6.29 11.47 16.62
CA LYS A 44 -7.18 11.87 17.72
C LYS A 44 -8.65 11.85 17.31
N GLU A 45 -8.96 12.37 16.13
CA GLU A 45 -10.34 12.61 15.68
C GLU A 45 -10.88 11.51 14.75
N LYS A 46 -10.00 10.59 14.31
CA LYS A 46 -10.30 9.48 13.39
C LYS A 46 -10.91 9.97 12.07
N ILE A 47 -10.35 11.03 11.50
CA ILE A 47 -10.92 11.72 10.33
C ILE A 47 -10.99 10.78 9.12
N ARG A 48 -9.85 10.19 8.74
CA ARG A 48 -9.78 9.27 7.58
C ARG A 48 -10.56 8.00 7.82
N GLU A 49 -10.53 7.44 9.03
CA GLU A 49 -11.30 6.24 9.40
C GLU A 49 -12.81 6.47 9.21
N LYS A 50 -13.34 7.59 9.74
CA LYS A 50 -14.75 7.96 9.56
C LYS A 50 -15.10 8.22 8.10
N PHE A 51 -14.19 8.85 7.35
CA PHE A 51 -14.40 9.12 5.93
C PHE A 51 -14.46 7.81 5.12
N VAL A 52 -13.49 6.92 5.33
CA VAL A 52 -13.48 5.60 4.70
C VAL A 52 -14.73 4.80 5.06
N ALA A 53 -15.15 4.77 6.33
CA ALA A 53 -16.37 4.07 6.74
C ALA A 53 -17.63 4.59 6.01
N ALA A 54 -17.77 5.92 5.88
CA ALA A 54 -18.89 6.51 5.14
C ALA A 54 -18.85 6.16 3.65
N LEU A 55 -17.67 6.12 3.04
CA LEU A 55 -17.52 5.71 1.63
C LEU A 55 -17.78 4.22 1.43
N GLN A 56 -17.35 3.37 2.36
CA GLN A 56 -17.64 1.93 2.32
C GLN A 56 -19.15 1.65 2.40
N GLU A 57 -19.87 2.39 3.24
CA GLU A 57 -21.33 2.30 3.35
C GLU A 57 -22.02 2.76 2.05
N GLU A 58 -21.66 3.94 1.53
CA GLU A 58 -22.25 4.54 0.33
C GLU A 58 -21.97 3.73 -0.96
N PHE A 59 -20.80 3.09 -1.02
CA PHE A 59 -20.36 2.30 -2.17
C PHE A 59 -20.38 0.80 -1.92
N ALA A 60 -21.11 0.34 -0.90
CA ALA A 60 -21.26 -1.07 -0.59
C ALA A 60 -21.71 -1.89 -1.82
N GLY A 61 -21.01 -2.99 -2.10
CA GLY A 61 -21.31 -3.88 -3.23
C GLY A 61 -20.86 -3.38 -4.61
N LYS A 62 -20.15 -2.24 -4.70
CA LYS A 62 -19.66 -1.68 -5.98
C LYS A 62 -18.21 -2.06 -6.34
N GLY A 63 -17.62 -3.01 -5.59
CA GLY A 63 -16.27 -3.51 -5.87
C GLY A 63 -15.16 -2.48 -5.68
N LEU A 64 -15.26 -1.64 -4.64
CA LEU A 64 -14.22 -0.66 -4.28
C LEU A 64 -13.53 -1.05 -2.98
N CYS A 65 -12.20 -0.95 -2.98
CA CYS A 65 -11.34 -1.12 -1.82
C CYS A 65 -10.79 0.23 -1.36
N PHE A 66 -10.51 0.31 -0.06
CA PHE A 66 -10.02 1.52 0.59
C PHE A 66 -8.85 1.16 1.50
N THR A 67 -7.69 1.76 1.27
CA THR A 67 -6.49 1.52 2.12
C THR A 67 -5.89 2.82 2.58
N ARG A 68 -5.38 2.81 3.80
CA ARG A 68 -4.81 4.02 4.41
C ARG A 68 -3.45 4.33 3.77
N GLY A 69 -3.31 5.51 3.20
CA GLY A 69 -2.12 5.96 2.47
C GLY A 69 -1.26 6.90 3.31
N GLY A 70 -0.20 6.38 3.91
CA GLY A 70 0.77 7.17 4.69
C GLY A 70 0.14 8.07 5.77
N LEU A 71 0.64 9.31 5.89
CA LEU A 71 0.27 10.22 6.99
C LEU A 71 -1.02 11.01 6.76
N ILE A 72 -1.39 11.28 5.50
CA ILE A 72 -2.41 12.29 5.19
C ILE A 72 -3.56 11.81 4.31
N SER A 73 -3.44 10.67 3.64
CA SER A 73 -4.39 10.25 2.63
C SER A 73 -4.85 8.81 2.81
N PHE A 74 -5.74 8.40 1.94
CA PHE A 74 -6.14 7.02 1.70
C PHE A 74 -6.39 6.84 0.20
N ASP A 75 -6.20 5.62 -0.28
CA ASP A 75 -6.36 5.24 -1.67
C ASP A 75 -7.70 4.54 -1.87
N ILE A 76 -8.32 4.76 -3.02
CA ILE A 76 -9.53 4.09 -3.49
C ILE A 76 -9.22 3.44 -4.83
N PHE A 77 -9.47 2.13 -4.94
CA PHE A 77 -9.22 1.36 -6.16
C PHE A 77 -10.23 0.22 -6.30
N PRO A 78 -10.38 -0.37 -7.50
CA PRO A 78 -11.23 -1.53 -7.69
C PRO A 78 -10.74 -2.74 -6.87
N GLU A 79 -11.66 -3.60 -6.47
CA GLU A 79 -11.30 -4.86 -5.82
C GLU A 79 -10.33 -5.69 -6.68
N GLY A 80 -9.29 -6.25 -6.05
CA GLY A 80 -8.23 -7.00 -6.72
C GLY A 80 -7.12 -6.14 -7.35
N TRP A 81 -7.23 -4.81 -7.31
CA TRP A 81 -6.16 -3.89 -7.77
C TRP A 81 -5.13 -3.56 -6.67
N ASP A 82 -5.06 -4.39 -5.63
CA ASP A 82 -3.93 -4.39 -4.69
C ASP A 82 -2.67 -4.96 -5.35
N LYS A 83 -1.59 -5.14 -4.57
CA LYS A 83 -0.30 -5.60 -5.11
C LYS A 83 -0.38 -6.97 -5.81
N ARG A 84 -1.41 -7.79 -5.56
CA ARG A 84 -1.62 -9.05 -6.30
C ARG A 84 -1.86 -8.85 -7.79
N TYR A 85 -2.27 -7.65 -8.23
CA TYR A 85 -2.49 -7.35 -9.65
C TYR A 85 -1.27 -7.69 -10.53
N CYS A 86 -0.05 -7.56 -10.01
CA CYS A 86 1.14 -7.91 -10.78
C CYS A 86 1.38 -9.43 -10.89
N LEU A 87 0.80 -10.24 -10.00
CA LEU A 87 1.01 -11.69 -9.98
C LEU A 87 0.43 -12.37 -11.22
N ASP A 88 -0.69 -11.86 -11.76
CA ASP A 88 -1.31 -12.38 -12.99
C ASP A 88 -0.36 -12.21 -14.19
N ILE A 89 0.45 -11.16 -14.20
CA ILE A 89 1.48 -10.93 -15.23
C ILE A 89 2.66 -11.87 -14.99
N LEU A 90 3.13 -11.99 -13.75
CA LEU A 90 4.27 -12.85 -13.39
C LEU A 90 4.00 -14.33 -13.62
N GLU A 91 2.75 -14.78 -13.51
CA GLU A 91 2.35 -16.15 -13.80
C GLU A 91 2.55 -16.50 -15.28
N THR A 92 2.39 -15.53 -16.19
CA THR A 92 2.64 -15.74 -17.62
C THR A 92 4.12 -15.85 -17.99
N GLU A 93 5.02 -15.42 -17.10
CA GLU A 93 6.48 -15.49 -17.30
C GLU A 93 7.06 -16.87 -16.94
N GLY A 94 6.25 -17.79 -16.39
CA GLY A 94 6.67 -19.17 -16.10
C GLY A 94 7.71 -19.27 -14.98
N LEU A 95 7.60 -18.42 -13.95
CA LEU A 95 8.51 -18.42 -12.80
C LEU A 95 8.25 -19.62 -11.87
N ASP A 96 9.30 -20.31 -11.45
CA ASP A 96 9.18 -21.45 -10.54
C ASP A 96 8.75 -21.04 -9.12
N ILE A 97 9.30 -19.94 -8.60
CA ILE A 97 9.03 -19.43 -7.24
C ILE A 97 9.04 -17.90 -7.26
N ILE A 98 8.01 -17.28 -6.68
CA ILE A 98 7.93 -15.83 -6.48
C ILE A 98 8.22 -15.53 -5.01
N TYR A 99 9.38 -14.92 -4.74
CA TYR A 99 9.69 -14.43 -3.40
C TYR A 99 9.23 -12.98 -3.26
N PHE A 100 8.42 -12.71 -2.24
CA PHE A 100 7.92 -11.37 -1.95
C PHE A 100 8.50 -10.86 -0.62
N PHE A 101 8.94 -9.61 -0.58
CA PHE A 101 9.47 -8.95 0.62
C PHE A 101 8.65 -7.70 0.90
N GLY A 102 8.01 -7.63 2.07
CA GLY A 102 7.14 -6.51 2.44
C GLY A 102 7.31 -6.09 3.89
N ASN A 103 7.04 -4.81 4.19
CA ASN A 103 7.15 -4.27 5.54
C ASN A 103 5.78 -4.02 6.21
N GLU A 104 4.70 -3.99 5.43
CA GLU A 104 3.32 -3.84 5.91
C GLU A 104 2.48 -5.10 5.65
N THR A 105 2.99 -6.26 6.10
CA THR A 105 2.44 -7.60 5.81
C THR A 105 1.39 -8.09 6.80
N SER A 106 0.99 -7.27 7.78
CA SER A 106 -0.10 -7.59 8.72
C SER A 106 -1.45 -7.17 8.13
N PRO A 107 -2.59 -7.76 8.56
CA PRO A 107 -3.92 -7.37 8.09
C PRO A 107 -4.15 -5.86 8.13
N GLY A 108 -4.53 -5.29 6.98
CA GLY A 108 -4.75 -3.85 6.79
C GLY A 108 -3.51 -3.05 6.36
N GLY A 109 -2.34 -3.69 6.25
CA GLY A 109 -1.17 -3.12 5.60
C GLY A 109 -1.20 -3.34 4.08
N ASN A 110 -0.52 -2.48 3.32
CA ASN A 110 -0.61 -2.50 1.85
C ASN A 110 0.13 -3.67 1.17
N ASP A 111 0.91 -4.46 1.93
CA ASP A 111 1.63 -5.65 1.45
C ASP A 111 0.86 -6.93 1.77
N TYR A 112 -0.19 -6.87 2.61
CA TYR A 112 -0.83 -8.05 3.19
C TYR A 112 -1.36 -9.01 2.14
N GLU A 113 -2.07 -8.50 1.13
CA GLU A 113 -2.74 -9.31 0.13
C GLU A 113 -1.76 -10.08 -0.75
N ILE A 114 -0.70 -9.44 -1.23
CA ILE A 114 0.35 -10.10 -2.02
C ILE A 114 1.20 -11.03 -1.15
N PHE A 115 1.52 -10.63 0.09
CA PHE A 115 2.28 -11.46 1.03
C PHE A 115 1.56 -12.76 1.38
N SER A 116 0.22 -12.71 1.44
CA SER A 116 -0.64 -13.85 1.78
C SER A 116 -1.10 -14.65 0.56
N ASP A 117 -0.79 -14.20 -0.66
CA ASP A 117 -1.17 -14.88 -1.89
C ASP A 117 -0.37 -16.20 -2.03
N PRO A 118 -1.04 -17.35 -2.30
CA PRO A 118 -0.39 -18.65 -2.38
C PRO A 118 0.65 -18.77 -3.49
N ARG A 119 0.65 -17.86 -4.47
CA ARG A 119 1.68 -17.80 -5.52
C ARG A 119 3.01 -17.26 -5.01
N THR A 120 3.06 -16.67 -3.81
CA THR A 120 4.26 -16.06 -3.25
C THR A 120 4.80 -16.81 -2.02
N VAL A 121 6.11 -16.72 -1.83
CA VAL A 121 6.79 -17.01 -0.57
C VAL A 121 7.16 -15.68 0.07
N GLY A 122 6.34 -15.26 1.05
CA GLY A 122 6.44 -13.95 1.69
C GLY A 122 7.47 -13.87 2.82
N TYR A 123 8.23 -12.78 2.83
CA TYR A 123 9.14 -12.37 3.91
C TYR A 123 8.72 -11.01 4.46
N THR A 124 8.48 -10.95 5.76
CA THR A 124 8.27 -9.67 6.45
C THR A 124 9.61 -9.05 6.79
N VAL A 125 9.81 -7.78 6.45
CA VAL A 125 11.06 -7.04 6.68
C VAL A 125 10.80 -5.74 7.45
N SER A 126 11.73 -5.36 8.32
CA SER A 126 11.59 -4.09 9.06
C SER A 126 12.39 -2.93 8.48
N SER A 127 13.38 -3.21 7.62
CA SER A 127 14.25 -2.20 7.03
C SER A 127 14.90 -2.68 5.73
N PRO A 128 15.46 -1.77 4.90
CA PRO A 128 16.22 -2.16 3.72
C PRO A 128 17.40 -3.10 4.05
N GLU A 129 18.06 -2.90 5.18
CA GLU A 129 19.18 -3.75 5.63
C GLU A 129 18.71 -5.18 5.95
N ASP A 130 17.51 -5.31 6.50
CA ASP A 130 16.89 -6.60 6.80
C ASP A 130 16.54 -7.36 5.50
N THR A 131 16.01 -6.65 4.50
CA THR A 131 15.82 -7.20 3.15
C THR A 131 17.14 -7.71 2.56
N VAL A 132 18.22 -6.91 2.66
CA VAL A 132 19.54 -7.31 2.15
C VAL A 132 20.05 -8.56 2.87
N ARG A 133 19.88 -8.64 4.19
CA ARG A 133 20.27 -9.79 5.00
C ARG A 133 19.53 -11.06 4.55
N LEU A 134 18.21 -11.00 4.44
CA LEU A 134 17.39 -12.14 4.01
C LEU A 134 17.69 -12.57 2.57
N CYS A 135 17.88 -11.61 1.65
CA CYS A 135 18.31 -11.93 0.29
C CYS A 135 19.65 -12.68 0.27
N LYS A 136 20.63 -12.26 1.09
CA LYS A 136 21.91 -12.95 1.21
C LYS A 136 21.78 -14.35 1.81
N GLU A 137 20.89 -14.56 2.78
CA GLU A 137 20.64 -15.89 3.35
C GLU A 137 19.99 -16.83 2.33
N LEU A 138 18.98 -16.33 1.60
CA LEU A 138 18.24 -17.08 0.58
C LEU A 138 19.13 -17.45 -0.62
N LEU A 139 19.92 -16.49 -1.11
CA LEU A 139 20.82 -16.67 -2.26
C LEU A 139 22.15 -17.31 -1.89
N GLY A 140 22.67 -17.04 -0.70
CA GLY A 140 23.95 -17.59 -0.23
C GLY A 140 23.85 -19.07 0.13
N CYS A 141 22.66 -19.57 0.48
CA CYS A 141 22.42 -21.00 0.71
C CYS A 141 22.21 -21.82 -0.58
N SER A 142 22.19 -21.20 -1.78
CA SER A 142 21.96 -21.93 -3.04
C SER A 142 23.20 -22.72 -3.47
N ARG A 143 23.49 -23.82 -2.78
CA ARG A 143 24.14 -24.98 -3.42
C ARG A 143 23.09 -25.67 -4.30
N GLY A 144 22.95 -25.20 -5.54
CA GLY A 144 22.47 -26.03 -6.65
C GLY A 144 21.03 -25.85 -7.17
N ARG A 145 20.47 -24.63 -7.26
CA ARG A 145 19.28 -24.42 -8.10
C ARG A 145 19.45 -23.21 -9.02
N SER A 146 19.46 -23.51 -10.31
CA SER A 146 19.53 -22.58 -11.44
C SER A 146 18.15 -21.99 -11.74
N GLY A 147 18.07 -20.66 -11.84
CA GLY A 147 16.94 -19.95 -12.44
C GLY A 147 15.87 -19.47 -11.45
N GLY A 148 16.09 -18.31 -10.83
CA GLY A 148 15.03 -17.58 -10.14
C GLY A 148 15.11 -16.11 -10.53
N VAL A 149 14.06 -15.59 -11.17
CA VAL A 149 13.94 -14.15 -11.44
C VAL A 149 13.50 -13.46 -10.15
N PHE A 150 14.27 -12.46 -9.72
CA PHE A 150 14.03 -11.70 -8.50
C PHE A 150 13.12 -10.50 -8.78
N GLY A 151 11.91 -10.52 -8.22
CA GLY A 151 11.06 -9.33 -8.09
C GLY A 151 11.20 -8.72 -6.70
N ALA A 152 12.19 -7.84 -6.48
CA ALA A 152 12.25 -7.05 -5.24
C ALA A 152 11.33 -5.83 -5.36
N PHE A 153 10.08 -5.96 -4.90
CA PHE A 153 9.15 -4.83 -4.82
C PHE A 153 9.33 -4.08 -3.50
N THR A 154 10.43 -3.35 -3.37
CA THR A 154 10.55 -2.38 -2.29
C THR A 154 9.90 -1.07 -2.71
N ASN A 155 8.75 -0.77 -2.09
CA ASN A 155 8.15 0.55 -2.06
C ASN A 155 8.00 1.20 -3.45
N THR A 156 7.01 0.75 -4.23
CA THR A 156 6.36 1.71 -5.10
C THR A 156 5.56 2.64 -4.19
N PRO A 157 5.83 3.97 -4.15
CA PRO A 157 4.73 4.87 -3.84
C PRO A 157 3.66 4.46 -4.84
N THR A 158 2.47 4.12 -4.36
CA THR A 158 1.32 3.83 -5.22
C THR A 158 1.37 4.82 -6.39
N ILE A 159 1.44 4.28 -7.61
CA ILE A 159 1.54 5.07 -8.85
C ILE A 159 0.39 6.07 -8.84
#